data_AF-A0A7C2JTR7-F1
#
_entry.id   AF-A0A7C2JTR7-F1
#
_cell.length_a   1.000
_cell.length_b   1.000
_cell.length_c   1.000
_cell.angle_alpha   90.00
_cell.angle_beta   90.00
_cell.angle_gamma   90.00
#
_symmetry.space_group_name_H-M   'P 1'
#
loop_
_entity.id
_entity.type
_entity.pdbx_description
1 polymer ?
#
loop_
_entity_poly.entity_id
_entity_poly.type
_entity_poly.pdbx_seq_one_letter_code
_entity_poly.pdbx_strand_id
1 'polypeptide(L)'
;MRTKIAAIALSLLVSSAPSSQENPSLSFAAISARHPSVRMSEADVARFKAEGECLAGVKALGSLPMDEFQPNIEWLNIRTQAMLALARPCEVLVMLEAAHDALGTSNAPSQRN
;
A
#
# COMPACT_ATOMS: atom_id res chain seq x y z
N MET A 1 46.62 27.14 32.11
CA MET A 1 45.90 26.80 30.85
C MET A 1 44.49 26.35 31.21
N ARG A 2 43.46 27.08 30.78
CA ARG A 2 42.04 26.75 31.00
C ARG A 2 41.49 26.13 29.72
N THR A 3 41.27 24.82 29.70
CA THR A 3 40.58 24.16 28.59
C THR A 3 39.09 24.15 28.86
N LYS A 4 38.33 24.86 28.02
CA LYS A 4 36.86 24.79 27.97
C LYS A 4 36.51 23.57 27.12
N ILE A 5 35.80 22.60 27.71
CA ILE A 5 35.18 21.51 26.95
C ILE A 5 33.70 21.86 26.84
N ALA A 6 33.29 22.33 25.67
CA ALA A 6 31.88 22.42 25.29
C ALA A 6 31.52 21.09 24.63
N ALA A 7 30.75 20.25 25.32
CA ALA A 7 30.16 19.06 24.71
C ALA A 7 28.86 19.48 24.01
N ILE A 8 28.86 19.40 22.68
CA ILE A 8 27.71 19.69 21.82
C ILE A 8 26.76 18.49 21.91
N ALA A 9 25.55 18.73 22.43
CA ALA A 9 24.48 17.75 22.48
C ALA A 9 24.01 17.45 21.04
N LEU A 10 24.45 16.32 20.49
CA LEU A 10 23.97 15.77 19.22
C LEU A 10 22.72 14.94 19.52
N SER A 11 21.56 15.59 19.51
CA SER A 11 20.27 14.91 19.65
C SER A 11 19.23 15.62 18.79
N LEU A 12 18.42 14.82 18.10
CA LEU A 12 17.32 15.15 17.16
C LEU A 12 17.65 14.97 15.68
N LEU A 13 17.99 13.73 15.30
CA LEU A 13 17.50 13.18 14.04
C LEU A 13 16.00 12.88 14.22
N VAL A 14 15.16 13.89 14.05
CA VAL A 14 13.72 13.69 13.84
C VAL A 14 13.59 12.98 12.51
N SER A 15 13.18 11.71 12.55
CA SER A 15 12.78 10.95 11.38
C SER A 15 11.55 11.62 10.75
N SER A 16 11.76 12.53 9.80
CA SER A 16 10.72 12.95 8.89
C SER A 16 10.40 11.77 7.99
N ALA A 17 9.39 10.98 8.36
CA ALA A 17 8.72 10.14 7.39
C ALA A 17 8.32 11.04 6.20
N PRO A 18 8.62 10.67 4.95
CA PRO A 18 8.15 11.45 3.81
C PRO A 18 6.63 11.38 3.82
N SER A 19 5.97 12.44 4.26
CA SER A 19 4.58 12.68 3.92
C SER A 19 4.54 12.80 2.40
N SER A 20 4.07 11.76 1.73
CA SER A 20 3.66 11.82 0.33
C SER A 20 2.89 13.11 0.14
N GLN A 21 3.45 14.04 -0.62
CA GLN A 21 2.87 15.35 -0.85
C GLN A 21 1.65 15.11 -1.75
N GLU A 22 0.48 14.85 -1.13
CA GLU A 22 -0.76 14.62 -1.86
C GLU A 22 -1.03 15.84 -2.74
N ASN A 23 -0.97 15.66 -4.06
CA ASN A 23 -1.29 16.72 -4.99
C ASN A 23 -2.79 17.06 -4.80
N PRO A 24 -3.14 18.27 -4.30
CA PRO A 24 -4.52 18.58 -3.92
C PRO A 24 -5.51 18.45 -5.08
N SER A 25 -5.02 18.60 -6.32
CA SER A 25 -5.81 18.46 -7.55
C SER A 25 -6.26 17.02 -7.85
N LEU A 26 -5.60 16.03 -7.25
CA LEU A 26 -5.89 14.60 -7.37
C LEU A 26 -6.72 14.07 -6.18
N SER A 27 -7.10 14.92 -5.23
CA SER A 27 -8.01 14.53 -4.16
C SER A 27 -9.39 14.13 -4.74
N PHE A 28 -10.07 13.20 -4.06
CA PHE A 28 -11.43 12.78 -4.42
C PHE A 28 -12.39 13.96 -4.54
N ALA A 29 -12.30 14.92 -3.61
CA ALA A 29 -13.12 16.13 -3.63
C ALA A 29 -12.88 16.98 -4.89
N ALA A 30 -11.60 17.18 -5.27
CA ALA A 30 -11.25 17.94 -6.45
C ALA A 30 -11.68 17.25 -7.75
N ILE A 31 -11.56 15.92 -7.84
CA ILE A 31 -12.00 15.13 -9.00
C ILE A 31 -13.54 15.12 -9.10
N SER A 32 -14.23 14.88 -8.00
CA SER A 32 -15.70 14.83 -7.97
C SER A 32 -16.34 16.16 -8.36
N ALA A 33 -15.72 17.28 -7.97
CA ALA A 33 -16.15 18.61 -8.39
C ALA A 33 -16.01 18.84 -9.90
N ARG A 34 -14.98 18.25 -10.54
CA ARG A 34 -14.77 18.34 -12.00
C ARG A 34 -15.68 17.41 -12.80
N HIS A 35 -16.17 16.33 -12.18
CA HIS A 35 -16.98 15.29 -12.83
C HIS A 35 -18.31 15.03 -12.09
N PRO A 36 -19.21 16.04 -12.01
CA PRO A 36 -20.44 15.94 -11.20
C PRO A 36 -21.43 14.88 -11.71
N SER A 37 -21.33 14.48 -12.98
CA SER A 37 -22.13 13.41 -13.57
C SER A 37 -21.80 12.02 -13.02
N VAL A 38 -20.67 11.86 -12.33
CA VAL A 38 -20.20 10.59 -11.75
C VAL A 38 -20.25 10.65 -10.21
N ARG A 39 -21.11 11.51 -9.65
CA ARG A 39 -21.21 11.71 -8.20
C ARG A 39 -21.62 10.41 -7.51
N MET A 40 -20.77 9.96 -6.60
CA MET A 40 -20.93 8.72 -5.85
C MET A 40 -21.67 8.98 -4.53
N SER A 41 -22.44 8.00 -4.05
CA SER A 41 -23.00 8.06 -2.71
C SER A 41 -21.90 7.93 -1.65
N GLU A 42 -22.12 8.41 -0.42
CA GLU A 42 -21.14 8.22 0.66
C GLU A 42 -20.85 6.74 0.93
N ALA A 43 -21.86 5.88 0.79
CA ALA A 43 -21.71 4.43 0.91
C ALA A 43 -20.80 3.85 -0.18
N ASP A 44 -20.93 4.32 -1.43
CA ASP A 44 -20.03 3.92 -2.50
C ASP A 44 -18.60 4.40 -2.22
N VAL A 45 -18.41 5.65 -1.78
CA VAL A 45 -17.08 6.18 -1.44
C VAL A 45 -16.42 5.34 -0.36
N ALA A 46 -17.15 5.00 0.71
CA ALA A 46 -16.64 4.13 1.77
C ALA A 46 -16.25 2.75 1.24
N ARG A 47 -17.08 2.17 0.37
CA ARG A 47 -16.79 0.88 -0.28
C ARG A 47 -15.54 0.94 -1.16
N PHE A 48 -15.40 1.94 -2.01
CA PHE A 48 -14.25 2.09 -2.90
C PHE A 48 -12.96 2.41 -2.15
N LYS A 49 -13.05 3.12 -1.02
CA LYS A 49 -11.91 3.30 -0.13
C LYS A 49 -11.41 1.95 0.40
N ALA A 50 -12.30 1.12 0.92
CA ALA A 50 -11.95 -0.23 1.38
C ALA A 50 -11.37 -1.09 0.25
N GLU A 51 -11.94 -1.03 -0.95
CA GLU A 51 -11.38 -1.73 -2.12
C GLU A 51 -9.98 -1.24 -2.51
N GLY A 52 -9.73 0.06 -2.40
CA GLY A 52 -8.41 0.65 -2.63
C GLY A 52 -7.37 0.19 -1.60
N GLU A 53 -7.76 0.11 -0.33
CA GLU A 53 -6.92 -0.46 0.74
C GLU A 53 -6.59 -1.93 0.47
N CYS A 54 -7.59 -2.72 0.06
CA CYS A 54 -7.39 -4.12 -0.32
C CYS A 54 -6.44 -4.27 -1.52
N LEU A 55 -6.58 -3.42 -2.55
CA LEU A 55 -5.70 -3.45 -3.73
C LEU A 55 -4.24 -3.10 -3.37
N ALA A 56 -4.03 -2.18 -2.42
CA ALA A 56 -2.70 -1.88 -1.90
C ALA A 56 -2.10 -3.10 -1.19
N GLY A 57 -2.91 -3.84 -0.42
CA GLY A 57 -2.50 -5.11 0.21
C GLY A 57 -2.13 -6.19 -0.81
N VAL A 58 -2.92 -6.35 -1.87
CA VAL A 58 -2.64 -7.29 -2.98
C VAL A 58 -1.29 -6.98 -3.62
N LYS A 59 -0.99 -5.70 -3.86
CA LYS A 59 0.30 -5.27 -4.39
C LYS A 59 1.46 -5.56 -3.43
N ALA A 60 1.25 -5.39 -2.14
CA ALA A 60 2.26 -5.67 -1.12
C ALA A 60 2.56 -7.17 -0.99
N LEU A 61 1.54 -8.03 -1.01
CA LEU A 61 1.74 -9.49 -1.00
C LEU A 61 2.45 -9.98 -2.27
N GLY A 62 2.11 -9.39 -3.42
CA GLY A 62 2.73 -9.71 -4.71
C GLY A 62 4.08 -9.05 -4.98
N SER A 63 4.59 -8.19 -4.08
CA SER A 63 5.87 -7.52 -4.31
C SER A 63 7.02 -8.50 -4.11
N LEU A 64 7.72 -8.82 -5.20
CA LEU A 64 9.03 -9.48 -5.17
C LEU A 64 10.13 -8.44 -5.30
N PRO A 65 11.35 -8.73 -4.80
CA PRO A 65 12.51 -7.86 -5.03
C PRO A 65 12.73 -7.73 -6.55
N MET A 66 12.77 -6.48 -7.02
CA MET A 66 12.85 -6.09 -8.45
C MET A 66 14.30 -5.93 -8.93
N ASP A 67 15.26 -6.41 -8.14
CA ASP A 67 16.70 -6.34 -8.42
C ASP A 67 17.12 -7.28 -9.56
N GLU A 68 16.32 -8.32 -9.85
CA GLU A 68 16.50 -9.19 -11.01
C GLU A 68 15.17 -9.45 -11.72
N PHE A 69 15.18 -9.51 -13.06
CA PHE A 69 14.00 -9.94 -13.82
C PHE A 69 13.69 -11.40 -13.47
N GLN A 70 12.63 -11.62 -12.71
CA GLN A 70 12.14 -12.96 -12.43
C GLN A 70 10.92 -13.23 -13.31
N PRO A 71 10.94 -14.24 -14.18
CA PRO A 71 9.77 -14.64 -14.97
C PRO A 71 8.52 -14.84 -14.09
N ASN A 72 8.73 -15.30 -12.86
CA ASN A 72 7.67 -15.49 -11.85
C ASN A 72 6.94 -14.19 -11.48
N ILE A 73 7.57 -13.02 -11.56
CA ILE A 73 6.94 -11.71 -11.30
C ILE A 73 5.84 -11.43 -12.34
N GLU A 74 6.13 -11.68 -13.62
CA GLU A 74 5.12 -11.51 -14.68
C GLU A 74 3.95 -12.48 -14.47
N TRP A 75 4.23 -13.74 -14.14
CA TRP A 75 3.20 -14.73 -13.85
C TRP A 75 2.36 -14.37 -12.62
N LEU A 76 2.97 -13.82 -11.57
CA LEU A 76 2.25 -13.34 -10.38
C LEU A 76 1.36 -12.14 -10.69
N ASN A 77 1.85 -11.20 -11.49
CA ASN A 77 1.06 -10.04 -11.92
C ASN A 77 -0.12 -10.48 -12.81
N ILE A 78 0.11 -11.39 -13.77
CA ILE A 78 -0.95 -11.96 -14.62
C ILE A 78 -1.99 -12.71 -13.78
N ARG A 79 -1.57 -13.55 -12.82
CA ARG A 79 -2.49 -14.27 -11.92
C ARG A 79 -3.35 -13.31 -11.12
N THR A 80 -2.73 -12.29 -10.55
CA THR A 80 -3.42 -11.28 -9.74
C THR A 80 -4.42 -10.49 -10.57
N GLN A 81 -4.05 -10.07 -11.79
CA GLN A 81 -4.95 -9.40 -12.73
C GLN A 81 -6.13 -10.30 -13.14
N ALA A 82 -5.87 -11.59 -13.41
CA ALA A 82 -6.92 -12.55 -13.73
C ALA A 82 -7.90 -12.76 -12.56
N MET A 83 -7.41 -12.80 -11.32
CA MET A 83 -8.26 -12.87 -10.13
C MET A 83 -9.10 -11.60 -9.95
N LEU A 84 -8.51 -10.42 -10.14
CA LEU A 84 -9.22 -9.13 -10.08
C LEU A 84 -10.25 -8.95 -11.19
N ALA A 85 -10.14 -9.69 -12.31
CA ALA A 85 -11.16 -9.70 -13.35
C ALA A 85 -12.41 -10.51 -12.95
N LEU A 86 -12.31 -11.39 -11.94
CA LEU A 86 -13.36 -12.33 -11.55
C LEU A 86 -13.91 -12.07 -10.14
N ALA A 87 -13.18 -11.36 -9.30
CA ALA A 87 -13.52 -11.12 -7.90
C ALA A 87 -13.14 -9.71 -7.45
N ARG A 88 -13.74 -9.23 -6.35
CA ARG A 88 -13.47 -7.89 -5.81
C ARG A 88 -12.10 -7.84 -5.15
N PRO A 89 -11.43 -6.67 -5.08
CA PRO A 89 -10.07 -6.57 -4.53
C PRO A 89 -9.90 -7.16 -3.13
N CYS A 90 -10.88 -7.02 -2.25
CA CYS A 90 -10.82 -7.59 -0.90
C CYS A 90 -10.95 -9.12 -0.86
N GLU A 91 -11.74 -9.71 -1.76
CA GLU A 91 -11.84 -11.16 -1.89
C GLU A 91 -10.51 -11.73 -2.41
N VAL A 92 -9.91 -11.05 -3.40
CA VAL A 92 -8.58 -11.39 -3.92
C VAL A 92 -7.50 -11.29 -2.84
N LEU A 93 -7.50 -10.22 -2.04
CA LEU A 93 -6.56 -10.06 -0.93
C LEU A 93 -6.62 -11.24 0.05
N VAL A 94 -7.82 -11.58 0.52
CA VAL A 94 -8.01 -12.70 1.47
C VAL A 94 -7.56 -14.03 0.86
N MET A 95 -7.88 -14.30 -0.41
CA MET A 95 -7.46 -15.52 -1.09
C MET A 95 -5.93 -15.61 -1.21
N LEU A 96 -5.27 -14.50 -1.55
CA LEU A 96 -3.80 -14.44 -1.65
C LEU A 96 -3.14 -14.62 -0.29
N GLU A 97 -3.63 -13.94 0.75
CA GLU A 97 -3.11 -14.07 2.12
C GLU A 97 -3.24 -15.52 2.62
N ALA A 98 -4.41 -16.13 2.47
CA ALA A 98 -4.62 -17.54 2.84
C ALA A 98 -3.72 -18.50 2.07
N ALA A 99 -3.46 -18.25 0.77
CA ALA A 99 -2.55 -19.05 -0.03
C ALA A 99 -1.10 -18.90 0.44
N HIS A 100 -0.68 -17.68 0.75
CA HIS A 100 0.66 -17.41 1.28
C HIS A 100 0.89 -18.06 2.64
N ASP A 101 -0.10 -18.04 3.53
CA ASP A 101 -0.06 -18.71 4.83
C ASP A 101 0.05 -20.24 4.68
N ALA A 102 -0.78 -20.84 3.81
CA ALA A 102 -0.72 -22.28 3.54
C ALA A 102 0.63 -22.75 2.97
N LEU A 103 1.32 -21.87 2.24
CA LEU A 103 2.63 -22.13 1.66
C LEU A 103 3.79 -21.73 2.59
N GLY A 104 3.52 -21.07 3.72
CA GLY A 104 4.56 -20.51 4.59
C GLY A 104 5.40 -19.42 3.92
N THR A 105 4.82 -18.69 2.98
CA THR A 105 5.48 -17.65 2.16
C THR A 105 4.92 -16.25 2.39
N SER A 106 4.13 -16.09 3.46
CA SER A 106 3.48 -14.82 3.78
C SER A 106 4.49 -13.76 4.19
N ASN A 107 4.51 -12.66 3.43
CA ASN A 107 5.19 -11.42 3.81
C ASN A 107 4.27 -10.50 4.64
N ALA A 108 3.06 -10.96 4.99
CA ALA A 108 2.15 -10.20 5.82
C ALA A 108 2.72 -10.04 7.25
N PRO A 109 2.45 -8.92 7.93
CA PRO A 109 2.81 -8.77 9.33
C PRO A 109 2.16 -9.87 10.17
N SER A 110 2.96 -10.74 10.80
CA SER A 110 2.48 -11.76 11.72
C SER A 110 1.73 -11.08 12.87
N GLN A 111 0.41 -11.23 12.94
CA GLN A 111 -0.33 -10.92 14.16
C GLN A 111 -0.09 -12.03 15.17
N ARG A 112 1.07 -11.97 15.85
CA ARG A 112 1.26 -12.74 17.08
C ARG A 112 0.40 -12.09 18.17
N ASN A 113 -0.68 -12.75 18.52
CA ASN A 113 -1.33 -12.58 19.82
C ASN A 113 -0.54 -13.35 20.88
#